data_AF-A0A0J7MV22-F1
#
_entry.id   AF-A0A0J7MV22-F1
#
_cell.length_a   1.000
_cell.length_b   1.000
_cell.length_c   1.000
_cell.angle_alpha   90.00
_cell.angle_beta   90.00
_cell.angle_gamma   90.00
#
_symmetry.space_group_name_H-M   'P 1'
#
loop_
_entity.id
_entity.type
_entity.pdbx_description
1 polymer ?
#
loop_
_entity_poly.entity_id
_entity_poly.type
_entity_poly.pdbx_seq_one_letter_code
_entity_poly.pdbx_strand_id
1 'polypeptide(L)'
;MLKPIKIYVPQYTKDELVQLLLLDKPVKYDTDFYKNYLNLFLSVFFRFCRDLNELRHMAEINFAKYVEPIENKRIEPDNVAALWRNISAILRSNLEIIYLRVSTDDFLQLDHQISREIESTTKLALSFELPFYAKYMLIASYLASYIPSKYDKDIFMKQRSKRKKKVRSVKKMGEMDSLKKSRVFTISRMLAIFCAILDERVDINANLLAQISTMCQLGLLSVVGDNILQLDEPKFKCCASQDFVTVVAKTVGFDIKNYLSLNT
;
A
#
# COMPACT_ATOMS: atom_id res chain seq x y z
N MET A 1 39.22 30.17 -5.85
CA MET A 1 37.91 29.51 -6.07
C MET A 1 36.82 30.45 -5.61
N LEU A 2 35.93 30.87 -6.50
CA LEU A 2 34.77 31.70 -6.16
C LEU A 2 33.76 30.84 -5.38
N LYS A 3 33.28 31.32 -4.23
CA LYS A 3 32.23 30.64 -3.47
C LYS A 3 30.86 30.96 -4.09
N PRO A 4 29.98 29.97 -4.29
CA PRO A 4 28.65 30.20 -4.85
C PRO A 4 27.80 31.05 -3.90
N ILE A 5 27.00 31.96 -4.46
CA ILE A 5 25.99 32.72 -3.72
C ILE A 5 24.80 31.80 -3.48
N LYS A 6 24.43 31.62 -2.21
CA LYS A 6 23.26 30.83 -1.81
C LYS A 6 22.06 31.76 -1.69
N ILE A 7 21.07 31.58 -2.56
CA ILE A 7 19.78 32.26 -2.48
C ILE A 7 18.77 31.26 -1.93
N TYR A 8 18.11 31.63 -0.83
CA TYR A 8 17.06 30.82 -0.21
C TYR A 8 15.68 31.33 -0.64
N VAL A 9 14.85 30.42 -1.16
CA VAL A 9 13.46 30.71 -1.50
C VAL A 9 12.57 30.03 -0.45
N PRO A 10 11.91 30.79 0.44
CA PRO A 10 11.05 30.21 1.47
C PRO A 10 9.78 29.59 0.86
N GLN A 11 9.14 28.71 1.62
CA GLN A 11 7.80 28.22 1.27
C GLN A 11 6.76 29.33 1.42
N TYR A 12 5.77 29.33 0.54
CA TYR A 12 4.64 30.24 0.61
C TYR A 12 3.81 30.03 1.89
N THR A 13 3.39 31.15 2.47
CA THR A 13 2.41 31.22 3.55
C THR A 13 1.01 30.89 3.03
N LYS A 14 0.06 30.63 3.94
CA LYS A 14 -1.34 30.38 3.56
C LYS A 14 -1.92 31.55 2.76
N ASP A 15 -1.66 32.78 3.19
CA ASP A 15 -2.18 33.98 2.54
C ASP A 15 -1.59 34.17 1.14
N GLU A 16 -0.28 33.95 0.97
CA GLU A 16 0.36 33.97 -0.35
C GLU A 16 -0.20 32.88 -1.27
N LEU A 17 -0.44 31.67 -0.76
CA LEU A 17 -1.07 30.60 -1.53
C LEU A 17 -2.49 30.96 -1.96
N VAL A 18 -3.30 31.61 -1.10
CA VAL A 18 -4.62 32.13 -1.51
C VAL A 18 -4.46 33.10 -2.67
N GLN A 19 -3.54 34.07 -2.58
CA GLN A 19 -3.33 35.05 -3.64
C GLN A 19 -2.88 34.40 -4.96
N LEU A 20 -1.97 33.43 -4.89
CA LEU A 20 -1.49 32.72 -6.07
C LEU A 20 -2.57 31.86 -6.72
N LEU A 21 -3.40 31.19 -5.93
CA LEU A 21 -4.51 30.36 -6.43
C LEU A 21 -5.68 31.21 -6.95
N LEU A 22 -5.85 32.43 -6.45
CA LEU A 22 -6.85 33.38 -6.98
C LEU A 22 -6.57 33.79 -8.42
N LEU A 23 -5.32 33.69 -8.90
CA LEU A 23 -4.98 33.97 -10.29
C LEU A 23 -5.64 33.00 -11.27
N ASP A 24 -5.95 31.78 -10.82
CA ASP A 24 -6.59 30.73 -11.60
C ASP A 24 -8.13 30.75 -11.45
N LYS A 25 -8.71 31.88 -11.00
CA LYS A 25 -10.15 32.01 -10.76
C LYS A 25 -10.96 31.83 -12.04
N PRO A 26 -12.02 31.00 -12.03
CA PRO A 26 -12.95 30.91 -13.15
C PRO A 26 -13.70 32.24 -13.40
N VAL A 27 -13.90 32.59 -14.67
CA VAL A 27 -14.53 33.86 -15.08
C VAL A 27 -15.98 33.98 -14.60
N LYS A 28 -16.68 32.84 -14.48
CA LYS A 28 -18.11 32.76 -14.13
C LYS A 28 -18.43 33.22 -12.70
N TYR A 29 -17.47 33.16 -11.78
CA TYR A 29 -17.72 33.37 -10.35
C TYR A 29 -17.07 34.64 -9.83
N ASP A 30 -17.71 35.24 -8.82
CA ASP A 30 -17.18 36.42 -8.14
C ASP A 30 -15.87 36.12 -7.40
N THR A 31 -15.04 37.14 -7.24
CA THR A 31 -13.73 37.05 -6.60
C THR A 31 -13.86 36.69 -5.13
N ASP A 32 -14.81 37.30 -4.40
CA ASP A 32 -14.98 37.01 -2.97
C ASP A 32 -15.55 35.60 -2.76
N PHE A 33 -16.43 35.15 -3.66
CA PHE A 33 -16.93 33.78 -3.64
C PHE A 33 -15.80 32.74 -3.81
N TYR A 34 -14.94 32.91 -4.81
CA TYR A 34 -13.81 31.99 -5.04
C TYR A 34 -12.77 32.09 -3.91
N LYS A 35 -12.53 33.27 -3.36
CA LYS A 35 -11.66 33.47 -2.20
C LYS A 35 -12.17 32.73 -0.96
N ASN A 36 -13.48 32.77 -0.71
CA ASN A 36 -14.10 32.02 0.38
C ASN A 36 -13.93 30.51 0.18
N TYR A 37 -14.14 30.02 -1.05
CA TYR A 37 -13.85 28.64 -1.41
C TYR A 37 -12.38 28.26 -1.14
N LEU A 38 -11.41 29.06 -1.59
CA LEU A 38 -9.99 28.78 -1.39
C LEU A 38 -9.62 28.75 0.10
N ASN A 39 -10.22 29.61 0.93
CA ASN A 39 -10.01 29.58 2.37
C ASN A 39 -10.53 28.30 3.02
N LEU A 40 -11.70 27.81 2.59
CA LEU A 40 -12.26 26.53 3.03
C LEU A 40 -11.39 25.36 2.56
N PHE A 41 -11.00 25.35 1.29
CA PHE A 41 -10.10 24.35 0.71
C PHE A 41 -8.77 24.29 1.47
N LEU A 42 -8.07 25.41 1.63
CA LEU A 42 -6.80 25.46 2.35
C LEU A 42 -6.94 25.19 3.84
N SER A 43 -8.13 25.35 4.45
CA SER A 43 -8.35 24.93 5.85
C SER A 43 -8.16 23.42 6.05
N VAL A 44 -8.40 22.63 5.00
CA VAL A 44 -8.22 21.16 4.99
C VAL A 44 -6.82 20.79 4.50
N PHE A 45 -6.39 21.39 3.39
CA PHE A 45 -5.19 20.94 2.66
C PHE A 45 -3.87 21.50 3.21
N PHE A 46 -3.85 22.72 3.74
CA PHE A 46 -2.60 23.44 4.07
C PHE A 46 -1.72 22.74 5.12
N ARG A 47 -2.33 21.93 6.00
CA ARG A 47 -1.58 21.15 6.99
C ARG A 47 -0.74 20.04 6.36
N PHE A 48 -1.20 19.47 5.24
CA PHE A 48 -0.61 18.26 4.64
C PHE A 48 0.10 18.55 3.31
N CYS A 49 -0.34 19.57 2.57
CA CYS A 49 0.26 19.96 1.29
C CYS A 49 0.48 21.47 1.22
N ARG A 50 1.69 21.87 0.83
CA ARG A 50 2.09 23.26 0.55
C ARG A 50 2.68 23.43 -0.85
N ASP A 51 2.57 22.40 -1.68
CA ASP A 51 2.98 22.45 -3.08
C ASP A 51 1.91 23.21 -3.87
N LEU A 52 2.30 24.34 -4.48
CA LEU A 52 1.40 25.18 -5.26
C LEU A 52 0.74 24.42 -6.42
N ASN A 53 1.47 23.55 -7.10
CA ASN A 53 0.98 22.84 -8.28
C ASN A 53 -0.05 21.79 -7.91
N GLU A 54 0.17 21.07 -6.82
CA GLU A 54 -0.80 20.10 -6.29
C GLU A 54 -2.04 20.81 -5.75
N LEU A 55 -1.87 21.92 -5.03
CA LEU A 55 -2.98 22.72 -4.54
C LEU A 55 -3.80 23.32 -5.68
N ARG A 56 -3.15 23.80 -6.75
CA ARG A 56 -3.82 24.34 -7.95
C ARG A 56 -4.68 23.27 -8.62
N HIS A 57 -4.08 22.11 -8.89
CA HIS A 57 -4.79 21.00 -9.52
C HIS A 57 -5.98 20.53 -8.68
N MET A 58 -5.78 20.36 -7.37
CA MET A 58 -6.84 19.91 -6.48
C MET A 58 -7.91 20.96 -6.22
N ALA A 59 -7.56 22.25 -6.22
CA ALA A 59 -8.54 23.34 -6.13
C ALA A 59 -9.47 23.32 -7.35
N GLU A 60 -8.94 23.13 -8.55
CA GLU A 60 -9.76 23.05 -9.77
C GLU A 60 -10.75 21.88 -9.73
N ILE A 61 -10.28 20.67 -9.42
CA ILE A 61 -11.11 19.46 -9.33
C ILE A 61 -12.20 19.61 -8.27
N ASN A 62 -11.83 20.06 -7.07
CA ASN A 62 -12.78 20.21 -5.98
C ASN A 62 -13.74 21.37 -6.19
N PHE A 63 -13.34 22.40 -6.94
CA PHE A 63 -14.20 23.54 -7.23
C PHE A 63 -15.39 23.13 -8.11
N ALA A 64 -15.16 22.28 -9.12
CA ALA A 64 -16.25 21.76 -9.94
C ALA A 64 -17.35 21.10 -9.08
N LYS A 65 -16.96 20.28 -8.09
CA LYS A 65 -17.88 19.63 -7.14
C LYS A 65 -18.47 20.58 -6.09
N TYR A 66 -17.73 21.63 -5.74
CA TYR A 66 -18.21 22.66 -4.81
C TYR A 66 -19.39 23.44 -5.38
N VAL A 67 -19.36 23.73 -6.69
CA VAL A 67 -20.38 24.56 -7.34
C VAL A 67 -21.53 23.77 -7.96
N GLU A 68 -21.35 22.47 -8.20
CA GLU A 68 -22.41 21.54 -8.63
C GLU A 68 -23.78 21.72 -7.92
N PRO A 69 -23.88 21.82 -6.58
CA PRO A 69 -25.17 22.05 -5.92
C PRO A 69 -25.79 23.43 -6.20
N ILE A 70 -24.99 24.44 -6.54
CA ILE A 70 -25.45 25.78 -6.89
C ILE A 70 -25.99 25.78 -8.32
N GLU A 71 -25.28 25.15 -9.26
CA GLU A 71 -25.73 25.01 -10.65
C GLU A 71 -27.04 24.22 -10.75
N ASN A 72 -27.19 23.21 -9.89
CA ASN A 72 -28.41 22.42 -9.76
C ASN A 72 -29.52 23.11 -8.93
N LYS A 73 -29.33 24.36 -8.50
CA LYS A 73 -30.26 25.16 -7.68
C LYS A 73 -30.73 24.46 -6.40
N ARG A 74 -29.87 23.62 -5.80
CA ARG A 74 -30.15 22.94 -4.53
C ARG A 74 -29.74 23.77 -3.32
N ILE A 75 -28.68 24.58 -3.47
CA ILE A 75 -28.10 25.39 -2.40
C ILE A 75 -27.84 26.80 -2.96
N GLU A 76 -28.24 27.81 -2.18
CA GLU A 76 -27.95 29.21 -2.48
C GLU A 76 -26.45 29.52 -2.33
N PRO A 77 -25.85 30.39 -3.18
CA PRO A 77 -24.43 30.74 -3.13
C PRO A 77 -23.98 31.32 -1.78
N ASP A 78 -24.88 32.05 -1.10
CA ASP A 78 -24.60 32.72 0.17
C ASP A 78 -24.55 31.75 1.36
N ASN A 79 -25.07 30.53 1.20
CA ASN A 79 -25.12 29.55 2.29
C ASN A 79 -23.82 28.74 2.38
N VAL A 80 -22.77 29.40 2.88
CA VAL A 80 -21.41 28.83 3.05
C VAL A 80 -21.43 27.55 3.90
N ALA A 81 -22.27 27.50 4.94
CA ALA A 81 -22.35 26.35 5.83
C ALA A 81 -22.92 25.10 5.13
N ALA A 82 -23.95 25.27 4.29
CA ALA A 82 -24.53 24.17 3.52
C ALA A 82 -23.55 23.67 2.44
N LEU A 83 -22.86 24.59 1.75
CA LEU A 83 -21.84 24.24 0.76
C LEU A 83 -20.66 23.50 1.40
N TRP A 84 -20.20 23.95 2.57
CA TRP A 84 -19.18 23.26 3.34
C TRP A 84 -19.60 21.84 3.72
N ARG A 85 -20.84 21.66 4.21
CA ARG A 85 -21.35 20.32 4.58
C ARG A 85 -21.37 19.38 3.36
N ASN A 86 -21.71 19.89 2.19
CA ASN A 86 -21.71 19.12 0.93
C ASN A 86 -20.29 18.71 0.49
N ILE A 87 -19.33 19.65 0.51
CA ILE A 87 -18.00 19.41 -0.06
C ILE A 87 -17.01 18.77 0.92
N SER A 88 -17.21 18.90 2.24
CA SER A 88 -16.19 18.54 3.24
C SER A 88 -15.76 17.06 3.21
N ALA A 89 -16.68 16.14 2.90
CA ALA A 89 -16.36 14.71 2.75
C ALA A 89 -15.53 14.42 1.50
N ILE A 90 -15.83 15.14 0.41
CA ILE A 90 -15.10 15.05 -0.86
C ILE A 90 -13.69 15.61 -0.68
N LEU A 91 -13.54 16.79 -0.06
CA LEU A 91 -12.23 17.38 0.23
C LEU A 91 -11.33 16.42 1.03
N ARG A 92 -11.88 15.77 2.07
CA ARG A 92 -11.13 14.80 2.87
C ARG A 92 -10.74 13.56 2.06
N SER A 93 -11.63 13.03 1.24
CA SER A 93 -11.33 11.87 0.39
C SER A 93 -10.26 12.21 -0.65
N ASN A 94 -10.34 13.40 -1.23
CA ASN A 94 -9.39 13.87 -2.23
C ASN A 94 -8.02 14.25 -1.62
N LEU A 95 -7.99 14.60 -0.34
CA LEU A 95 -6.74 14.81 0.40
C LEU A 95 -5.92 13.52 0.53
N GLU A 96 -6.56 12.36 0.69
CA GLU A 96 -5.88 11.06 0.80
C GLU A 96 -5.11 10.68 -0.47
N ILE A 97 -5.58 11.15 -1.64
CA ILE A 97 -5.05 10.78 -2.95
C ILE A 97 -4.29 11.92 -3.66
N ILE A 98 -4.03 13.05 -2.98
CA ILE A 98 -3.49 14.28 -3.59
C ILE A 98 -2.26 14.04 -4.48
N TYR A 99 -1.33 13.18 -4.06
CA TYR A 99 -0.10 12.90 -4.80
C TYR A 99 -0.19 11.73 -5.79
N LEU A 100 -1.32 11.01 -5.81
CA LEU A 100 -1.47 9.81 -6.65
C LEU A 100 -1.80 10.14 -8.10
N ARG A 101 -2.28 11.37 -8.40
CA ARG A 101 -2.64 11.83 -9.76
C ARG A 101 -3.59 10.87 -10.49
N VAL A 102 -4.47 10.21 -9.75
CA VAL A 102 -5.51 9.34 -10.29
C VAL A 102 -6.82 10.13 -10.35
N SER A 103 -7.60 9.95 -11.42
CA SER A 103 -8.90 10.62 -11.58
C SER A 103 -9.82 10.25 -10.42
N THR A 104 -10.44 11.25 -9.81
CA THR A 104 -11.43 11.07 -8.73
C THR A 104 -12.62 10.23 -9.19
N ASP A 105 -12.96 10.24 -10.48
CA ASP A 105 -14.04 9.45 -11.08
C ASP A 105 -13.85 7.93 -10.89
N ASP A 106 -12.60 7.45 -10.81
CA ASP A 106 -12.33 6.03 -10.52
C ASP A 106 -12.65 5.66 -9.05
N PHE A 107 -12.67 6.65 -8.15
CA PHE A 107 -12.90 6.47 -6.71
C PHE A 107 -14.30 6.89 -6.24
N LEU A 108 -14.99 7.77 -6.98
CA LEU A 108 -16.32 8.27 -6.64
C LEU A 108 -17.42 7.18 -6.70
N GLN A 109 -17.12 6.00 -7.23
CA GLN A 109 -18.03 4.85 -7.18
C GLN A 109 -18.06 4.13 -5.82
N LEU A 110 -17.30 4.59 -4.81
CA LEU A 110 -17.08 3.77 -3.60
C LEU A 110 -17.38 4.49 -2.28
N ASP A 111 -18.67 4.47 -1.94
CA ASP A 111 -19.17 4.67 -0.57
C ASP A 111 -18.62 3.56 0.35
N HIS A 112 -17.47 3.79 1.00
CA HIS A 112 -17.17 3.37 2.38
C HIS A 112 -15.70 3.69 2.77
N GLN A 113 -15.54 4.57 3.76
CA GLN A 113 -14.26 5.17 4.20
C GLN A 113 -13.30 4.27 4.99
N ILE A 114 -13.59 2.97 5.15
CA ILE A 114 -12.73 2.05 5.93
C ILE A 114 -12.29 0.82 5.11
N SER A 115 -12.90 0.58 3.94
CA SER A 115 -12.59 -0.57 3.09
C SER A 115 -11.49 -0.30 2.06
N ARG A 116 -11.04 0.94 1.83
CA ARG A 116 -10.26 1.31 0.63
C ARG A 116 -8.89 0.65 0.50
N GLU A 117 -8.10 0.52 1.57
CA GLU A 117 -6.78 -0.16 1.48
C GLU A 117 -6.92 -1.67 1.30
N ILE A 118 -7.84 -2.30 2.05
CA ILE A 118 -8.12 -3.74 1.94
C ILE A 118 -8.78 -4.03 0.59
N GLU A 119 -9.68 -3.18 0.11
CA GLU A 119 -10.39 -3.36 -1.15
C GLU A 119 -9.52 -3.04 -2.35
N SER A 120 -8.63 -2.04 -2.29
CA SER A 120 -7.64 -1.78 -3.35
C SER A 120 -6.60 -2.90 -3.42
N THR A 121 -6.06 -3.37 -2.29
CA THR A 121 -5.14 -4.52 -2.28
C THR A 121 -5.83 -5.82 -2.68
N THR A 122 -7.10 -6.01 -2.32
CA THR A 122 -7.91 -7.16 -2.77
C THR A 122 -8.19 -7.08 -4.27
N LYS A 123 -8.60 -5.91 -4.79
CA LYS A 123 -8.82 -5.70 -6.23
C LYS A 123 -7.53 -5.89 -7.02
N LEU A 124 -6.41 -5.35 -6.54
CA LEU A 124 -5.09 -5.56 -7.14
C LEU A 124 -4.68 -7.04 -7.10
N ALA A 125 -4.86 -7.74 -5.98
CA ALA A 125 -4.54 -9.16 -5.88
C ALA A 125 -5.43 -10.03 -6.77
N LEU A 126 -6.70 -9.66 -6.96
CA LEU A 126 -7.63 -10.36 -7.86
C LEU A 126 -7.37 -10.04 -9.34
N SER A 127 -6.93 -8.82 -9.67
CA SER A 127 -6.54 -8.48 -11.05
C SER A 127 -5.17 -9.06 -11.43
N PHE A 128 -4.33 -9.39 -10.45
CA PHE A 128 -3.02 -10.00 -10.66
C PHE A 128 -3.14 -11.53 -10.75
N GLU A 129 -3.57 -12.03 -11.91
CA GLU A 129 -3.66 -13.47 -12.16
C GLU A 129 -2.27 -14.11 -12.27
N LEU A 130 -1.86 -14.82 -11.21
CA LEU A 130 -0.63 -15.62 -11.20
C LEU A 130 -0.93 -17.09 -11.54
N PRO A 131 0.00 -17.79 -12.23
CA PRO A 131 -0.06 -19.25 -12.37
C PRO A 131 -0.14 -19.96 -11.01
N PHE A 132 -0.78 -21.13 -10.97
CA PHE A 132 -1.01 -21.89 -9.74
C PHE A 132 0.26 -22.08 -8.88
N TYR A 133 1.35 -22.59 -9.46
CA TYR A 133 2.61 -22.78 -8.73
C TYR A 133 3.29 -21.47 -8.31
N ALA A 134 3.11 -20.40 -9.08
CA ALA A 134 3.61 -19.07 -8.72
C ALA A 134 2.88 -18.50 -7.48
N LYS A 135 1.57 -18.77 -7.34
CA LYS A 135 0.81 -18.42 -6.13
C LYS A 135 1.38 -19.11 -4.89
N TYR A 136 1.64 -20.42 -4.97
CA TYR A 136 2.26 -21.17 -3.86
C TYR A 136 3.70 -20.74 -3.58
N MET A 137 4.50 -20.46 -4.61
CA MET A 137 5.86 -19.92 -4.43
C MET A 137 5.85 -18.53 -3.77
N LEU A 138 4.85 -17.69 -4.07
CA LEU A 138 4.70 -16.40 -3.40
C LEU A 138 4.33 -16.56 -1.93
N ILE A 139 3.40 -17.46 -1.62
CA ILE A 139 3.02 -17.78 -0.24
C ILE A 139 4.22 -18.34 0.53
N ALA A 140 4.96 -19.29 -0.05
CA ALA A 140 6.17 -19.85 0.54
C ALA A 140 7.25 -18.77 0.77
N SER A 141 7.45 -17.88 -0.19
CA SER A 141 8.36 -16.73 -0.07
C SER A 141 7.99 -15.81 1.08
N TYR A 142 6.70 -15.51 1.22
CA TYR A 142 6.21 -14.69 2.33
C TYR A 142 6.44 -15.39 3.67
N LEU A 143 6.08 -16.67 3.79
CA LEU A 143 6.33 -17.45 5.01
C LEU A 143 7.83 -17.51 5.34
N ALA A 144 8.69 -17.69 4.34
CA ALA A 144 10.14 -17.67 4.52
C ALA A 144 10.65 -16.31 5.04
N SER A 145 10.10 -15.19 4.57
CA SER A 145 10.49 -13.86 5.04
C SER A 145 10.01 -13.53 6.45
N TYR A 146 8.85 -14.03 6.87
CA TYR A 146 8.27 -13.67 8.17
C TYR A 146 8.59 -14.67 9.29
N ILE A 147 8.70 -15.95 8.98
CA ILE A 147 9.04 -17.00 9.95
C ILE A 147 10.57 -17.09 10.06
N PRO A 148 11.16 -17.03 11.27
CA PRO A 148 12.57 -17.31 11.45
C PRO A 148 12.90 -18.78 11.11
N SER A 149 14.03 -19.03 10.44
CA SER A 149 14.46 -20.38 10.04
C SER A 149 14.57 -21.40 11.19
N LYS A 150 14.71 -20.92 12.43
CA LYS A 150 14.71 -21.75 13.65
C LYS A 150 13.40 -22.53 13.84
N TYR A 151 12.27 -21.99 13.39
CA TYR A 151 10.94 -22.58 13.58
C TYR A 151 10.45 -23.40 12.39
N ASP A 152 11.20 -23.45 11.29
CA ASP A 152 10.77 -24.16 10.07
C ASP A 152 10.47 -25.64 10.35
N LYS A 153 11.25 -26.28 11.23
CA LYS A 153 11.05 -27.68 11.59
C LYS A 153 9.74 -27.93 12.34
N ASP A 154 9.37 -27.02 13.23
CA ASP A 154 8.18 -27.18 14.06
C ASP A 154 6.90 -26.89 13.25
N ILE A 155 6.99 -26.00 12.26
CA ILE A 155 5.85 -25.53 11.46
C ILE A 155 5.64 -26.39 10.19
N PHE A 156 6.71 -26.72 9.46
CA PHE A 156 6.60 -27.34 8.12
C PHE A 156 6.89 -28.84 8.09
N MET A 157 7.48 -29.42 9.14
CA MET A 157 7.64 -30.88 9.19
C MET A 157 6.35 -31.51 9.73
N LYS A 158 5.59 -32.15 8.83
CA LYS A 158 4.39 -32.95 9.15
C LYS A 158 4.80 -34.14 10.03
N GLN A 159 4.88 -33.94 11.35
CA GLN A 159 5.12 -35.02 12.30
C GLN A 159 3.92 -35.96 12.28
N ARG A 160 4.00 -37.06 11.51
CA ARG A 160 3.10 -38.22 11.63
C ARG A 160 3.37 -39.03 12.92
N SER A 161 3.87 -38.37 13.95
CA SER A 161 4.39 -38.98 15.16
C SER A 161 3.40 -38.79 16.29
N LYS A 162 2.77 -39.88 16.71
CA LYS A 162 2.12 -40.02 18.02
C LYS A 162 3.07 -39.55 19.12
N ARG A 163 3.05 -38.28 19.52
CA ARG A 163 3.84 -37.77 20.65
C ARG A 163 2.91 -37.42 21.80
N LYS A 164 2.99 -38.27 22.83
CA LYS A 164 2.44 -38.05 24.17
C LYS A 164 2.69 -36.60 24.61
N LYS A 165 1.63 -35.94 25.08
CA LYS A 165 1.67 -34.62 25.72
C LYS A 165 2.75 -34.62 26.81
N LYS A 166 3.90 -34.00 26.55
CA LYS A 166 4.75 -33.44 27.60
C LYS A 166 4.49 -31.94 27.57
N VAL A 167 3.66 -31.49 28.50
CA VAL A 167 3.48 -30.07 28.83
C VAL A 167 4.83 -29.58 29.33
N ARG A 168 5.65 -29.01 28.44
CA ARG A 168 6.67 -28.06 28.82
C ARG A 168 6.08 -26.70 28.54
N SER A 169 5.80 -26.00 29.63
CA SER A 169 5.49 -24.58 29.69
C SER A 169 6.39 -23.84 28.70
N VAL A 170 5.77 -23.31 27.64
CA VAL A 170 6.38 -22.30 26.78
C VAL A 170 6.68 -21.13 27.71
N LYS A 171 7.96 -21.01 28.09
CA LYS A 171 8.46 -19.82 28.77
C LYS A 171 8.03 -18.63 27.91
N LYS A 172 7.32 -17.70 28.55
CA LYS A 172 6.91 -16.39 28.01
C LYS A 172 7.91 -15.93 26.95
N MET A 173 7.43 -15.84 25.72
CA MET A 173 8.15 -15.27 24.59
C MET A 173 8.50 -13.84 24.99
N GLY A 174 9.72 -13.64 25.48
CA GLY A 174 10.22 -12.32 25.81
C GLY A 174 10.18 -11.46 24.56
N GLU A 175 9.56 -10.28 24.69
CA GLU A 175 9.73 -9.09 23.88
C GLU A 175 10.47 -9.32 22.54
N MET A 176 9.73 -9.58 21.47
CA MET A 176 10.23 -9.34 20.12
C MET A 176 9.47 -8.17 19.50
N ASP A 177 9.53 -7.06 20.23
CA ASP A 177 9.08 -5.74 19.81
C ASP A 177 10.15 -5.11 18.90
N SER A 178 10.34 -5.70 17.71
CA SER A 178 11.11 -5.08 16.64
C SER A 178 10.31 -5.20 15.34
N LEU A 179 9.44 -4.21 15.10
CA LEU A 179 8.94 -3.78 13.79
C LEU A 179 9.09 -4.85 12.70
N LYS A 180 8.10 -5.74 12.56
CA LYS A 180 7.94 -6.80 11.53
C LYS A 180 8.82 -6.64 10.27
N LYS A 181 10.13 -6.87 10.38
CA LYS A 181 11.07 -6.67 9.28
C LYS A 181 11.15 -7.95 8.49
N SER A 182 10.67 -7.89 7.24
CA SER A 182 10.81 -8.98 6.25
C SER A 182 12.28 -9.40 6.18
N ARG A 183 12.54 -10.67 6.55
CA ARG A 183 13.88 -11.27 6.60
C ARG A 183 14.27 -11.79 5.22
N VAL A 184 15.58 -11.84 4.98
CA VAL A 184 16.14 -12.48 3.80
C VAL A 184 16.09 -14.01 3.95
N PHE A 185 15.85 -14.70 2.84
CA PHE A 185 15.83 -16.16 2.77
C PHE A 185 16.60 -16.64 1.54
N THR A 186 17.00 -17.91 1.53
CA THR A 186 17.63 -18.55 0.37
C THR A 186 16.60 -19.27 -0.49
N ILE A 187 16.90 -19.49 -1.78
CA ILE A 187 16.01 -20.22 -2.70
C ILE A 187 15.71 -21.62 -2.15
N SER A 188 16.73 -22.31 -1.64
CA SER A 188 16.61 -23.65 -1.08
C SER A 188 15.59 -23.71 0.06
N ARG A 189 15.59 -22.70 0.95
CA ARG A 189 14.61 -22.61 2.04
C ARG A 189 13.20 -22.35 1.50
N MET A 190 13.05 -21.45 0.53
CA MET A 190 11.76 -21.16 -0.09
C MET A 190 11.18 -22.40 -0.78
N LEU A 191 12.00 -23.13 -1.55
CA LEU A 191 11.59 -24.36 -2.22
C LEU A 191 11.21 -25.47 -1.24
N ALA A 192 11.94 -25.59 -0.12
CA ALA A 192 11.59 -26.54 0.93
C ALA A 192 10.22 -26.22 1.56
N ILE A 193 9.93 -24.94 1.83
CA ILE A 193 8.63 -24.50 2.33
C ILE A 193 7.55 -24.74 1.26
N PHE A 194 7.81 -24.40 0.00
CA PHE A 194 6.91 -24.64 -1.14
C PHE A 194 6.50 -26.12 -1.22
N CYS A 195 7.47 -27.04 -1.20
CA CYS A 195 7.19 -28.48 -1.22
C CYS A 195 6.49 -28.99 0.05
N ALA A 196 6.58 -28.28 1.18
CA ALA A 196 5.93 -28.66 2.43
C ALA A 196 4.47 -28.18 2.52
N ILE A 197 4.16 -27.03 1.91
CA ILE A 197 2.80 -26.45 1.88
C ILE A 197 1.98 -26.94 0.68
N LEU A 198 2.64 -27.43 -0.36
CA LEU A 198 1.99 -28.03 -1.52
C LEU A 198 1.66 -29.50 -1.19
N ASP A 199 0.38 -29.88 -1.29
CA ASP A 199 -0.06 -31.25 -1.01
C ASP A 199 0.31 -32.25 -2.13
N GLU A 200 0.79 -31.75 -3.28
CA GLU A 200 1.23 -32.53 -4.42
C GLU A 200 2.75 -32.69 -4.47
N ARG A 201 3.21 -33.85 -4.95
CA ARG A 201 4.64 -34.06 -5.24
C ARG A 201 4.97 -33.48 -6.60
N VAL A 202 5.68 -32.36 -6.60
CA VAL A 202 6.14 -31.69 -7.81
C VAL A 202 7.67 -31.77 -7.88
N ASP A 203 8.18 -32.25 -9.00
CA ASP A 203 9.61 -32.21 -9.28
C ASP A 203 10.03 -30.79 -9.66
N ILE A 204 11.13 -30.32 -9.07
CA ILE A 204 11.68 -29.00 -9.35
C ILE A 204 12.26 -29.03 -10.77
N ASN A 205 11.54 -28.43 -11.72
CA ASN A 205 11.94 -28.33 -13.12
C ASN A 205 12.37 -26.90 -13.48
N ALA A 206 12.97 -26.75 -14.67
CA ALA A 206 13.45 -25.45 -15.16
C ALA A 206 12.34 -24.39 -15.24
N ASN A 207 11.10 -24.79 -15.54
CA ASN A 207 9.96 -23.87 -15.63
C ASN A 207 9.60 -23.30 -14.25
N LEU A 208 9.66 -24.12 -13.19
CA LEU A 208 9.41 -23.69 -11.81
C LEU A 208 10.47 -22.68 -11.35
N LEU A 209 11.73 -22.94 -11.66
CA LEU A 209 12.84 -22.02 -11.35
C LEU A 209 12.74 -20.72 -12.16
N ALA A 210 12.32 -20.79 -13.42
CA ALA A 210 12.09 -19.61 -14.25
C ALA A 210 11.00 -18.68 -13.66
N GLN A 211 9.97 -19.25 -13.01
CA GLN A 211 8.93 -18.45 -12.33
C GLN A 211 9.52 -17.58 -11.21
N ILE A 212 10.57 -18.02 -10.52
CA ILE A 212 11.23 -17.19 -9.49
C ILE A 212 11.83 -15.94 -10.13
N SER A 213 12.47 -16.07 -11.29
CA SER A 213 13.01 -14.93 -12.05
C SER A 213 11.90 -13.98 -12.50
N THR A 214 10.80 -14.52 -13.02
CA THR A 214 9.62 -13.72 -13.40
C THR A 214 9.04 -12.98 -12.18
N MET A 215 8.95 -13.62 -11.01
CA MET A 215 8.48 -12.98 -9.79
C MET A 215 9.40 -11.84 -9.31
N CYS A 216 10.71 -11.95 -9.55
CA CYS A 216 11.64 -10.84 -9.33
C CYS A 216 11.41 -9.68 -10.31
N GLN A 217 11.20 -9.98 -11.60
CA GLN A 217 10.90 -8.98 -12.62
C GLN A 217 9.58 -8.24 -12.34
N LEU A 218 8.58 -8.95 -11.82
CA LEU A 218 7.29 -8.38 -11.41
C LEU A 218 7.35 -7.61 -10.08
N GLY A 219 8.51 -7.54 -9.43
CA GLY A 219 8.70 -6.83 -8.17
C GLY A 219 8.07 -7.51 -6.94
N LEU A 220 7.57 -8.75 -7.08
CA LEU A 220 7.02 -9.53 -5.97
C LEU A 220 8.12 -10.03 -5.03
N LEU A 221 9.30 -10.33 -5.60
CA LEU A 221 10.52 -10.70 -4.89
C LEU A 221 11.65 -9.74 -5.26
N SER A 222 12.58 -9.53 -4.34
CA SER A 222 13.79 -8.76 -4.59
C SER A 222 15.01 -9.60 -4.22
N VAL A 223 16.03 -9.57 -5.08
CA VAL A 223 17.34 -10.19 -4.81
C VAL A 223 18.14 -9.22 -3.94
N VAL A 224 18.68 -9.72 -2.84
CA VAL A 224 19.44 -8.94 -1.86
C VAL A 224 20.90 -9.39 -1.88
N GLY A 225 21.79 -8.47 -2.26
CA GLY A 225 23.24 -8.67 -2.32
C GLY A 225 23.81 -8.47 -3.72
N ASP A 226 25.06 -8.01 -3.79
CA ASP A 226 25.79 -7.89 -5.05
C ASP A 226 26.35 -9.27 -5.45
N ASN A 227 25.59 -10.00 -6.26
CA ASN A 227 25.94 -11.33 -6.79
C ASN A 227 27.16 -11.33 -7.74
N ILE A 228 27.91 -10.23 -7.83
CA ILE A 228 29.04 -10.10 -8.78
C ILE A 228 30.32 -10.75 -8.22
N LEU A 229 30.41 -10.97 -6.90
CA LEU A 229 31.68 -11.38 -6.26
C LEU A 229 31.59 -12.60 -5.33
N GLN A 230 30.43 -13.23 -5.13
CA GLN A 230 30.28 -14.36 -4.20
C GLN A 230 29.69 -15.60 -4.90
N LEU A 231 30.34 -16.75 -4.71
CA LEU A 231 29.88 -18.11 -5.06
C LEU A 231 28.68 -18.58 -4.20
N ASP A 232 28.13 -17.70 -3.36
CA ASP A 232 27.09 -18.02 -2.41
C ASP A 232 25.70 -18.02 -3.07
N GLU A 233 24.79 -18.81 -2.48
CA GLU A 233 23.40 -18.86 -2.91
C GLU A 233 22.74 -17.46 -2.81
N PRO A 234 22.08 -16.98 -3.87
CA PRO A 234 21.44 -15.68 -3.86
C PRO A 234 20.37 -15.60 -2.78
N LYS A 235 20.32 -14.47 -2.08
CA LYS A 235 19.34 -14.20 -1.02
C LYS A 235 18.19 -13.39 -1.57
N PHE A 236 16.99 -13.71 -1.14
CA PHE A 236 15.75 -13.11 -1.59
C PHE A 236 15.00 -12.48 -0.44
N LYS A 237 14.15 -11.51 -0.77
CA LYS A 237 13.21 -10.87 0.13
C LYS A 237 11.83 -10.80 -0.54
N CYS A 238 10.79 -11.16 0.21
CA CYS A 238 9.41 -10.98 -0.25
C CYS A 238 9.00 -9.50 -0.12
N CYS A 239 8.53 -8.92 -1.22
CA CYS A 239 8.05 -7.54 -1.30
C CYS A 239 6.52 -7.43 -1.18
N ALA A 240 5.80 -8.56 -1.32
CA ALA A 240 4.35 -8.58 -1.19
C ALA A 240 3.90 -8.35 0.26
N SER A 241 2.82 -7.58 0.43
CA SER A 241 2.20 -7.30 1.72
C SER A 241 1.44 -8.52 2.27
N GLN A 242 1.21 -8.53 3.58
CA GLN A 242 0.43 -9.58 4.24
C GLN A 242 -0.98 -9.73 3.64
N ASP A 243 -1.63 -8.60 3.35
CA ASP A 243 -2.99 -8.59 2.81
C ASP A 243 -3.04 -9.16 1.39
N PHE A 244 -2.09 -8.77 0.55
CA PHE A 244 -1.96 -9.31 -0.81
C PHE A 244 -1.79 -10.84 -0.79
N VAL A 245 -0.85 -11.33 0.02
CA VAL A 245 -0.58 -12.78 0.10
C VAL A 245 -1.77 -13.52 0.72
N THR A 246 -2.50 -12.92 1.67
CA THR A 246 -3.71 -13.50 2.23
C THR A 246 -4.81 -13.65 1.19
N VAL A 247 -4.98 -12.68 0.29
CA VAL A 247 -5.93 -12.77 -0.82
C VAL A 247 -5.50 -13.86 -1.80
N VAL A 248 -4.22 -13.88 -2.21
CA VAL A 248 -3.68 -14.94 -3.08
C VAL A 248 -3.88 -16.33 -2.48
N ALA A 249 -3.60 -16.49 -1.18
CA ALA A 249 -3.79 -17.74 -0.45
C ALA A 249 -5.25 -18.21 -0.46
N LYS A 250 -6.21 -17.30 -0.28
CA LYS A 250 -7.64 -17.62 -0.40
C LYS A 250 -8.01 -18.14 -1.80
N THR A 251 -7.40 -17.62 -2.87
CA THR A 251 -7.70 -18.09 -4.24
C THR A 251 -7.28 -19.53 -4.50
N VAL A 252 -6.32 -20.06 -3.71
CA VAL A 252 -5.87 -21.46 -3.78
C VAL A 252 -6.40 -22.31 -2.61
N GLY A 253 -7.29 -21.76 -1.78
CA GLY A 253 -7.84 -22.46 -0.61
C GLY A 253 -6.83 -22.68 0.53
N PHE A 254 -5.72 -21.94 0.56
CA PHE A 254 -4.69 -22.07 1.58
C PHE A 254 -4.93 -21.10 2.76
N ASP A 255 -4.97 -21.62 3.98
CA ASP A 255 -5.13 -20.80 5.18
C ASP A 255 -3.78 -20.41 5.79
N ILE A 256 -3.27 -19.25 5.37
CA ILE A 256 -1.99 -18.69 5.83
C ILE A 256 -1.98 -18.35 7.32
N LYS A 257 -3.14 -18.11 7.95
CA LYS A 257 -3.20 -17.67 9.35
C LYS A 257 -2.69 -18.74 10.30
N ASN A 258 -2.95 -20.01 10.00
CA ASN A 258 -2.50 -21.16 10.81
C ASN A 258 -0.97 -21.23 10.95
N TYR A 259 -0.24 -20.72 9.96
CA TYR A 259 1.23 -20.72 9.95
C TYR A 259 1.81 -19.48 10.66
N LEU A 260 1.05 -18.38 10.71
CA LEU A 260 1.49 -17.12 11.33
C LEU A 260 1.09 -17.00 12.81
N SER A 261 -0.04 -17.58 13.21
CA SER A 261 -0.57 -17.54 14.59
C SER A 261 0.24 -18.34 15.60
N LEU A 262 1.12 -19.25 15.15
CA LEU A 262 2.05 -20.00 15.99
C LEU A 262 3.18 -19.12 16.57
N ASN A 263 3.25 -17.83 16.19
CA ASN A 263 4.24 -16.86 16.64
C ASN A 263 3.70 -15.77 17.59
N THR A 264 2.42 -15.85 18.00
CA THR A 264 1.79 -15.01 19.04
C THR A 264 1.44 -15.86 20.24
#